data_AF-A0A833VXJ5-F1
#
_entry.id   AF-A0A833VXJ5-F1
#
_cell.length_a   1.000
_cell.length_b   1.000
_cell.length_c   1.000
_cell.angle_alpha   90.00
_cell.angle_beta   90.00
_cell.angle_gamma   90.00
#
_symmetry.space_group_name_H-M   'P 1'
#
loop_
_entity.id
_entity.type
_entity.pdbx_description
1 polymer ?
#
loop_
_entity_poly.entity_id
_entity_poly.type
_entity_poly.pdbx_seq_one_letter_code
_entity_poly.pdbx_strand_id
1 'polypeptide(L)'
;MSGELASDEIFMPEATNKRVCGSSWGWLVLEGTNVREVSLLNPLTRCAIQLPSVDTFTRRLNCEGEPDVPLDGFSYIHKAILSMNPAISEQDCIIMAIVGKMRKLSYCRIGDKKWTNVEGCLPGLRDIIYYEGKFYGTND
;
A
#
# COMPACT_ATOMS: atom_id res chain seq x y z
N MET A 1 -43.46 -4.58 3.20
CA MET A 1 -42.69 -3.46 2.63
C MET A 1 -41.24 -3.64 3.08
N SER A 2 -40.43 -4.33 2.29
CA SER A 2 -38.99 -4.43 2.51
C SER A 2 -38.35 -3.19 1.90
N GLY A 3 -37.79 -2.31 2.73
CA GLY A 3 -37.01 -1.16 2.27
C GLY A 3 -35.70 -1.66 1.68
N GLU A 4 -35.58 -1.53 0.37
CA GLU A 4 -34.33 -1.71 -0.34
C GLU A 4 -33.43 -0.52 0.03
N LEU A 5 -32.35 -0.77 0.77
CA LEU A 5 -31.34 0.25 1.03
C LEU A 5 -30.69 0.59 -0.31
N ALA A 6 -31.02 1.75 -0.87
CA ALA A 6 -30.34 2.26 -2.05
C ALA A 6 -28.85 2.42 -1.70
N SER A 7 -28.01 1.55 -2.28
CA SER A 7 -26.58 1.69 -2.24
C SER A 7 -26.18 2.76 -3.26
N ASP A 8 -25.81 3.94 -2.78
CA ASP A 8 -25.20 4.96 -3.64
C ASP A 8 -23.80 4.49 -4.05
N GLU A 9 -23.67 3.99 -5.27
CA GLU A 9 -22.39 3.55 -5.82
C GLU A 9 -21.52 4.76 -6.21
N ILE A 10 -20.28 4.80 -5.70
CA ILE A 10 -19.32 5.83 -6.07
C ILE A 10 -18.55 5.36 -7.31
N PHE A 11 -18.84 5.95 -8.47
CA PHE A 11 -18.08 5.69 -9.70
C PHE A 11 -16.64 6.21 -9.60
N MET A 12 -15.62 5.35 -9.70
CA MET A 12 -14.20 5.70 -9.52
C MET A 12 -13.33 5.32 -10.73
N PRO A 13 -13.27 6.17 -11.77
CA PRO A 13 -12.44 5.89 -12.95
C PRO A 13 -10.95 5.81 -12.60
N GLU A 14 -10.48 6.55 -11.59
CA GLU A 14 -9.08 6.58 -11.15
C GLU A 14 -8.60 5.27 -10.51
N ALA A 15 -9.54 4.42 -10.07
CA ALA A 15 -9.30 3.11 -9.49
C ALA A 15 -9.45 1.97 -10.52
N THR A 16 -9.79 2.27 -11.77
CA THR A 16 -9.91 1.27 -12.85
C THR A 16 -8.57 0.56 -13.05
N ASN A 17 -8.60 -0.79 -13.12
CA ASN A 17 -7.39 -1.63 -13.21
C ASN A 17 -6.40 -1.42 -12.06
N LYS A 18 -6.91 -1.06 -10.88
CA LYS A 18 -6.12 -0.98 -9.65
C LYS A 18 -6.78 -1.79 -8.55
N ARG A 19 -5.95 -2.45 -7.75
CA ARG A 19 -6.37 -3.18 -6.57
C ARG A 19 -6.19 -2.31 -5.34
N VAL A 20 -7.20 -2.28 -4.48
CA VAL A 20 -7.09 -1.65 -3.16
C VAL A 20 -6.25 -2.55 -2.27
N CYS A 21 -5.10 -2.07 -1.83
CA CYS A 21 -4.18 -2.77 -0.93
C CYS A 21 -4.15 -2.17 0.48
N GLY A 22 -4.97 -1.15 0.74
CA GLY A 22 -5.05 -0.51 2.04
C GLY A 22 -6.04 0.64 2.08
N SER A 23 -6.47 0.99 3.28
CA SER A 23 -7.21 2.23 3.53
C SER A 23 -6.88 2.79 4.90
N SER A 24 -6.71 4.10 4.99
CA SER A 24 -6.47 4.83 6.24
C SER A 24 -6.80 6.31 6.03
N TRP A 25 -7.31 7.00 7.05
CA TRP A 25 -7.52 8.46 7.01
C TRP A 25 -8.39 8.97 5.84
N GLY A 26 -9.31 8.14 5.34
CA GLY A 26 -10.14 8.49 4.18
C GLY A 26 -9.45 8.34 2.83
N TRP A 27 -8.25 7.76 2.80
CA TRP A 27 -7.49 7.46 1.58
C TRP A 27 -7.42 5.96 1.34
N LEU A 28 -7.43 5.59 0.06
CA LEU A 28 -7.18 4.26 -0.45
C LEU A 28 -5.74 4.17 -0.96
N VAL A 29 -5.07 3.06 -0.70
CA VAL A 29 -3.81 2.70 -1.36
C VAL A 29 -4.13 1.78 -2.52
N LEU A 30 -3.73 2.17 -3.71
CA LEU A 30 -4.03 1.51 -4.97
C LEU A 30 -2.76 1.01 -5.63
N GLU A 31 -2.74 -0.26 -6.01
CA GLU A 31 -1.68 -0.89 -6.80
C GLU A 31 -2.23 -1.23 -8.19
N GLY A 32 -1.53 -0.86 -9.25
CA GLY A 32 -1.93 -1.20 -10.62
C GLY A 32 -1.90 -2.71 -10.86
N THR A 33 -2.95 -3.25 -11.50
CA THR A 33 -3.03 -4.70 -11.79
C THR A 33 -2.21 -5.08 -13.02
N ASN A 34 -2.11 -4.17 -14.00
CA ASN A 34 -1.37 -4.36 -15.25
C ASN A 34 -0.21 -3.36 -15.42
N VAL A 35 -0.06 -2.45 -14.46
CA VAL A 35 0.98 -1.42 -14.43
C VAL A 35 1.63 -1.45 -13.06
N ARG A 36 2.94 -1.20 -12.98
CA ARG A 36 3.73 -1.28 -11.74
C ARG A 36 3.64 -0.02 -10.88
N GLU A 37 2.49 0.64 -10.94
CA GLU A 37 2.23 1.92 -10.26
C GLU A 37 1.58 1.70 -8.90
N VAL A 38 1.87 2.61 -7.97
CA VAL A 38 1.21 2.69 -6.68
C VAL A 38 0.75 4.13 -6.47
N SER A 39 -0.49 4.30 -6.00
CA SER A 39 -1.06 5.63 -5.77
C SER A 39 -1.95 5.65 -4.54
N LEU A 40 -2.08 6.83 -3.93
CA LEU A 40 -3.14 7.12 -2.97
C LEU A 40 -4.32 7.75 -3.71
N LEU A 41 -5.54 7.42 -3.32
CA LEU A 41 -6.76 8.04 -3.82
C LEU A 41 -7.68 8.39 -2.66
N ASN A 42 -8.13 9.64 -2.59
CA ASN A 42 -9.25 10.01 -1.76
C ASN A 42 -10.55 9.90 -2.59
N PRO A 43 -11.43 8.92 -2.31
CA PRO A 43 -12.59 8.63 -3.15
C PRO A 43 -13.64 9.75 -3.16
N LEU A 44 -13.65 10.61 -2.14
CA LEU A 44 -14.60 11.72 -2.01
C LEU A 44 -14.11 12.98 -2.73
N THR A 45 -12.83 13.32 -2.58
CA THR A 45 -12.25 14.54 -3.18
C THR A 45 -11.63 14.31 -4.54
N ARG A 46 -11.44 13.05 -4.96
CA ARG A 46 -10.72 12.64 -6.18
C ARG A 46 -9.24 13.03 -6.21
N CYS A 47 -8.70 13.53 -5.09
CA CYS A 47 -7.28 13.80 -4.99
C CYS A 47 -6.50 12.48 -5.09
N ALA A 48 -5.50 12.46 -5.97
CA ALA A 48 -4.64 11.31 -6.19
C ALA A 48 -3.18 11.71 -6.02
N ILE A 49 -2.42 10.89 -5.29
CA ILE A 49 -0.99 11.12 -5.02
C ILE A 49 -0.22 9.92 -5.54
N GLN A 50 0.76 10.15 -6.39
CA GLN A 50 1.62 9.07 -6.90
C GLN A 50 2.67 8.71 -5.85
N LEU A 51 2.87 7.40 -5.65
CA LEU A 51 3.88 6.83 -4.79
C LEU A 51 4.99 6.19 -5.65
N PRO A 52 6.14 5.81 -5.07
CA PRO A 52 7.15 5.08 -5.82
C PRO A 52 6.59 3.78 -6.44
N SER A 53 7.05 3.45 -7.64
CA SER A 53 6.73 2.19 -8.33
C SER A 53 7.11 0.98 -7.49
N VAL A 54 6.37 -0.13 -7.64
CA VAL A 54 6.72 -1.42 -7.04
C VAL A 54 8.08 -1.95 -7.51
N ASP A 55 8.60 -1.46 -8.64
CA ASP A 55 9.96 -1.75 -9.13
C ASP A 55 11.06 -1.26 -8.20
N THR A 56 10.74 -0.28 -7.35
CA THR A 56 11.72 0.32 -6.44
C THR A 56 11.86 -0.45 -5.13
N PHE A 57 11.05 -1.47 -4.90
CA PHE A 57 11.25 -2.41 -3.80
C PHE A 57 12.59 -3.11 -3.96
N THR A 58 13.43 -3.10 -2.92
CA THR A 58 14.76 -3.72 -3.06
C THR A 58 14.66 -5.24 -3.10
N ARG A 59 15.52 -5.86 -3.92
CA ARG A 59 15.55 -7.30 -4.23
C ARG A 59 15.62 -8.23 -3.01
N ARG A 60 16.12 -7.75 -1.86
CA ARG A 60 16.27 -8.52 -0.60
C ARG A 60 14.95 -8.90 0.09
N LEU A 61 13.82 -8.61 -0.52
CA LEU A 61 12.49 -9.07 -0.10
C LEU A 61 12.18 -10.50 -0.59
N ASN A 62 12.96 -11.03 -1.53
CA ASN A 62 12.87 -12.41 -2.00
C ASN A 62 13.87 -13.30 -1.24
N CYS A 63 13.63 -14.62 -1.22
CA CYS A 63 14.56 -15.58 -0.63
C CYS A 63 15.96 -15.43 -1.27
N GLU A 64 17.02 -15.49 -0.47
CA GLU A 64 18.38 -15.44 -1.00
C GLU A 64 18.62 -16.64 -1.94
N GLY A 65 19.10 -16.35 -3.16
CA GLY A 65 19.41 -17.38 -4.17
C GLY A 65 18.31 -17.69 -5.18
N GLU A 66 17.12 -17.09 -5.06
CA GLU A 66 16.07 -17.23 -6.09
C GLU A 66 16.36 -16.32 -7.30
N PRO A 67 16.18 -16.81 -8.54
CA PRO A 67 16.31 -15.98 -9.72
C PRO A 67 15.28 -14.84 -9.71
N ASP A 68 15.62 -13.73 -10.36
CA ASP A 68 14.70 -12.62 -10.62
C ASP A 68 13.63 -13.06 -11.64
N VAL A 69 12.70 -13.91 -11.19
CA VAL A 69 11.46 -14.14 -11.93
C VAL A 69 10.55 -12.95 -11.67
N PRO A 70 10.06 -12.26 -12.72
CA PRO A 70 8.94 -11.34 -12.57
C PRO A 70 7.85 -12.09 -11.82
N LEU A 71 7.37 -11.55 -10.70
CA LEU A 71 6.25 -12.13 -9.95
C LEU A 71 5.00 -11.93 -10.80
N ASP A 72 4.85 -12.74 -11.84
CA ASP A 72 3.71 -12.72 -12.72
C ASP A 72 2.54 -13.32 -11.92
N GLY A 73 1.52 -12.51 -11.64
CA GLY A 73 0.30 -12.93 -10.96
C GLY A 73 0.25 -12.77 -9.42
N PHE A 74 1.30 -12.30 -8.74
CA PHE A 74 1.23 -11.94 -7.32
C PHE A 74 1.25 -10.44 -7.12
N SER A 75 0.40 -9.92 -6.23
CA SER A 75 0.52 -8.52 -5.83
C SER A 75 1.77 -8.29 -4.99
N TYR A 76 2.47 -7.19 -5.26
CA TYR A 76 3.69 -6.83 -4.54
C TYR A 76 3.36 -6.32 -3.14
N ILE A 77 2.21 -5.68 -2.96
CA ILE A 77 1.76 -5.12 -1.68
C ILE A 77 0.65 -6.00 -1.08
N HIS A 78 0.87 -6.65 0.06
CA HIS A 78 -0.17 -7.41 0.74
C HIS A 78 -1.12 -6.51 1.54
N LYS A 79 -0.57 -5.51 2.24
CA LYS A 79 -1.33 -4.50 2.99
C LYS A 79 -0.52 -3.23 3.09
N ALA A 80 -1.17 -2.06 2.99
CA ALA A 80 -0.56 -0.76 3.21
C ALA A 80 -1.42 0.12 4.13
N ILE A 81 -0.78 0.96 4.93
CA ILE A 81 -1.42 1.91 5.85
C ILE A 81 -0.66 3.24 5.87
N LEU A 82 -1.35 4.29 6.30
CA LEU A 82 -0.79 5.65 6.42
C LEU A 82 -0.66 6.03 7.89
N SER A 83 0.43 6.71 8.26
CA SER A 83 0.62 7.26 9.61
C SER A 83 -0.30 8.44 9.92
N MET A 84 -0.74 9.18 8.91
CA MET A 84 -1.63 10.34 9.08
C MET A 84 -2.39 10.66 7.79
N ASN A 85 -3.29 11.65 7.84
CA ASN A 85 -3.94 12.17 6.66
C ASN A 85 -2.93 13.01 5.82
N PRO A 86 -2.60 12.60 4.60
CA PRO A 86 -1.63 13.30 3.76
C PRO A 86 -2.11 14.68 3.32
N ALA A 87 -3.42 14.96 3.35
CA ALA A 87 -3.95 16.29 3.07
C ALA A 87 -3.61 17.34 4.15
N ILE A 88 -3.11 16.91 5.33
CA ILE A 88 -2.73 17.80 6.44
C ILE A 88 -1.23 18.12 6.39
N SER A 89 -0.40 17.09 6.20
CA SER A 89 1.05 17.24 6.00
C SER A 89 1.53 16.11 5.10
N GLU A 90 1.88 16.46 3.86
CA GLU A 90 2.33 15.48 2.87
C GLU A 90 3.70 14.91 3.27
N GLN A 91 4.63 15.78 3.68
CA GLN A 91 6.02 15.41 3.94
C GLN A 91 6.19 14.53 5.20
N ASP A 92 5.26 14.62 6.15
CA ASP A 92 5.30 13.82 7.38
C ASP A 92 4.53 12.50 7.28
N CYS A 93 3.71 12.33 6.24
CA CYS A 93 2.95 11.12 6.04
C CYS A 93 3.85 9.97 5.58
N ILE A 94 3.93 8.93 6.40
CA ILE A 94 4.63 7.68 6.10
C ILE A 94 3.60 6.67 5.64
N ILE A 95 3.84 6.08 4.47
CA ILE A 95 3.12 4.94 3.95
C ILE A 95 3.95 3.71 4.27
N MET A 96 3.41 2.81 5.09
CA MET A 96 4.03 1.53 5.46
C MET A 96 3.30 0.40 4.76
N ALA A 97 4.04 -0.55 4.18
CA ALA A 97 3.50 -1.64 3.40
C ALA A 97 4.16 -2.99 3.77
N ILE A 98 3.34 -4.05 3.83
CA ILE A 98 3.80 -5.44 3.82
C ILE A 98 3.98 -5.86 2.36
N VAL A 99 5.18 -6.27 1.98
CA VAL A 99 5.53 -6.45 0.57
C VAL A 99 6.29 -7.75 0.28
N GLY A 100 6.19 -8.19 -0.97
CA GLY A 100 6.93 -9.32 -1.53
C GLY A 100 6.54 -10.69 -0.96
N LYS A 101 7.24 -11.73 -1.41
CA LYS A 101 6.97 -13.13 -1.02
C LYS A 101 7.19 -13.37 0.47
N MET A 102 8.24 -12.75 1.03
CA MET A 102 8.59 -12.88 2.45
C MET A 102 7.70 -12.05 3.38
N ARG A 103 6.76 -11.25 2.83
CA ARG A 103 5.87 -10.39 3.61
C ARG A 103 6.63 -9.54 4.64
N LYS A 104 7.64 -8.81 4.16
CA LYS A 104 8.46 -7.89 4.97
C LYS A 104 7.95 -6.46 4.86
N LEU A 105 8.41 -5.58 5.73
CA LEU A 105 8.02 -4.16 5.70
C LEU A 105 8.89 -3.33 4.77
N SER A 106 8.23 -2.42 4.07
CA SER A 106 8.84 -1.32 3.33
C SER A 106 8.00 -0.05 3.51
N TYR A 107 8.64 1.11 3.48
CA TYR A 107 7.96 2.38 3.65
C TYR A 107 8.44 3.44 2.66
N CYS A 108 7.61 4.45 2.44
CA CYS A 108 7.98 5.68 1.75
C CYS A 108 7.25 6.88 2.37
N ARG A 109 7.73 8.08 2.08
CA ARG A 109 7.02 9.35 2.30
C ARG A 109 6.48 9.88 0.98
N ILE A 110 5.55 10.82 1.05
CA ILE A 110 5.09 11.52 -0.14
C ILE A 110 6.26 12.31 -0.75
N GLY A 111 6.45 12.13 -2.05
CA GLY A 111 7.56 12.72 -2.80
C GLY A 111 8.85 11.87 -2.83
N ASP A 112 8.92 10.78 -2.07
CA ASP A 112 10.00 9.82 -2.23
C ASP A 112 10.00 9.21 -3.64
N LYS A 113 11.19 8.85 -4.12
CA LYS A 113 11.37 8.20 -5.44
C LYS A 113 11.48 6.68 -5.36
N LYS A 114 11.63 6.13 -4.15
CA LYS A 114 11.81 4.70 -3.91
C LYS A 114 11.25 4.27 -2.56
N TRP A 115 10.84 3.02 -2.46
CA TRP A 115 10.54 2.38 -1.18
C TRP A 115 11.82 2.05 -0.41
N THR A 116 11.78 2.19 0.91
CA THR A 116 12.87 1.87 1.84
C THR A 116 12.45 0.68 2.70
N ASN A 117 13.25 -0.40 2.66
CA ASN A 117 12.97 -1.58 3.48
C ASN A 117 13.26 -1.32 4.95
N VAL A 118 12.41 -1.88 5.81
CA VAL A 118 12.65 -1.88 7.25
C VAL A 118 13.57 -3.05 7.59
N GLU A 119 14.72 -2.75 8.17
CA GLU A 119 15.67 -3.75 8.64
C GLU A 119 15.20 -4.39 9.96
N GLY A 120 15.66 -5.62 10.23
CA GLY A 120 15.33 -6.33 11.48
C GLY A 120 13.87 -6.81 11.61
N CYS A 121 13.05 -6.62 10.58
CA CYS A 121 11.67 -7.08 10.56
C CYS A 121 11.57 -8.60 10.38
N LEU A 122 10.74 -9.25 11.20
CA LEU A 122 10.45 -10.68 11.08
C LEU A 122 9.74 -10.97 9.74
N PRO A 123 10.10 -12.07 9.05
CA PRO A 123 9.38 -12.49 7.85
C PRO A 123 7.97 -12.98 8.20
N GLY A 124 7.07 -12.99 7.20
CA GLY A 124 5.76 -13.61 7.32
C GLY A 124 4.70 -12.73 7.97
N LEU A 125 4.84 -11.40 7.94
CA LEU A 125 3.82 -10.51 8.50
C LEU A 125 2.46 -10.70 7.84
N ARG A 126 1.42 -10.73 8.66
CA ARG A 126 0.02 -10.85 8.24
C ARG A 126 -0.67 -9.50 8.23
N ASP A 127 -0.39 -8.69 9.24
CA ASP A 127 -1.07 -7.43 9.44
C ASP A 127 -0.12 -6.32 9.93
N ILE A 128 -0.50 -5.08 9.64
CA ILE A 128 0.10 -3.86 10.16
C ILE A 128 -0.98 -2.85 10.54
N ILE A 129 -0.76 -2.16 11.65
CA ILE A 129 -1.55 -1.00 12.10
C ILE A 129 -0.64 0.15 12.52
N TYR A 130 -1.20 1.35 12.54
CA TYR A 130 -0.55 2.53 13.08
C TYR A 130 -1.37 3.04 14.27
N TYR A 131 -0.72 3.22 15.41
CA TYR A 131 -1.36 3.67 16.64
C TYR A 131 -0.36 4.42 17.52
N GLU A 132 -0.75 5.58 18.03
CA GLU A 132 0.06 6.41 18.95
C GLU A 132 1.52 6.63 18.50
N GLY A 133 1.71 7.06 17.25
CA GLY A 133 3.05 7.38 16.74
C GLY A 133 3.90 6.17 16.36
N LYS A 134 3.34 4.95 16.42
CA LYS A 134 4.08 3.70 16.20
C LYS A 134 3.36 2.78 15.23
N PHE A 135 4.16 2.00 14.50
CA PHE A 135 3.69 0.90 13.67
C PHE A 135 3.78 -0.40 14.46
N TYR A 136 2.72 -1.20 14.42
CA TYR A 136 2.67 -2.53 15.00
C TYR A 136 2.34 -3.53 13.90
N GLY A 137 3.02 -4.68 13.92
CA GLY A 137 2.77 -5.76 12.96
C GLY A 137 2.64 -7.09 13.68
N THR A 138 1.91 -8.02 13.07
CA THR A 138 1.75 -9.38 13.59
C THR A 138 2.20 -10.42 12.58
N ASN A 139 2.82 -11.47 13.09
CA ASN A 139 3.02 -12.76 12.46
C ASN A 139 2.34 -13.81 13.35
N ASP A 140 1.81 -14.89 12.77
CA ASP A 140 1.15 -15.95 13.54
C ASP A 140 2.16 -16.73 14.42
#